data_AF-A0A2R7QUG6-F1
#
_entry.id   AF-A0A2R7QUG6-F1
#
_cell.length_a   1.000
_cell.length_b   1.000
_cell.length_c   1.000
_cell.angle_alpha   90.00
_cell.angle_beta   90.00
_cell.angle_gamma   90.00
#
_symmetry.space_group_name_H-M   'P 1'
#
loop_
_entity.id
_entity.type
_entity.pdbx_description
1 polymer ?
#
loop_
_entity_poly.entity_id
_entity_poly.type
_entity_poly.pdbx_seq_one_letter_code
_entity_poly.pdbx_strand_id
1 'polypeptide(L)'
;LTGASTVSYIRKRKREAGTLRAMGWTQRKIRNWVLEEFGVGAALLAVAGIVLSLVSWSLVTAVVSASVLVLYAAAAFFAAQQLRHRDVVDQEPQHDERLIPVDSPLTFANRQLSTNKFNSLSLAVAVGVFGAAVGGLVALLIDIPRAAGASALSGLAAASIALPSMLLALAGVLVGLILTLVTGRFELNAKRQYLGILEAMGWNPDMLRQVRLFENALVGTVALPLGVLGALGIGLLLAPYAALWAGVAGLVAVLCWIPIATKVVQ
;
A
#
# COMPACT_ATOMS: atom_id res chain seq x y z
N LEU A 1 -1.61 0.34 -8.37
CA LEU A 1 -0.96 1.67 -8.24
C LEU A 1 -0.93 2.04 -6.76
N THR A 2 0.20 1.89 -6.08
CA THR A 2 0.36 2.34 -4.69
C THR A 2 0.54 3.86 -4.65
N GLY A 3 0.10 4.52 -3.57
CA GLY A 3 0.30 5.96 -3.39
C GLY A 3 1.76 6.40 -3.58
N ALA A 4 2.73 5.62 -3.10
CA ALA A 4 4.15 5.92 -3.31
C ALA A 4 4.58 5.80 -4.80
N SER A 5 4.07 4.81 -5.53
CA SER A 5 4.32 4.68 -6.98
C SER A 5 3.69 5.83 -7.76
N THR A 6 2.51 6.30 -7.36
CA THR A 6 1.87 7.44 -8.01
C THR A 6 2.61 8.74 -7.70
N VAL A 7 3.12 8.96 -6.49
CA VAL A 7 3.86 10.19 -6.15
C VAL A 7 5.22 10.28 -6.86
N SER A 8 5.98 9.19 -6.92
CA SER A 8 7.26 9.18 -7.65
C SER A 8 7.05 9.33 -9.16
N TYR A 9 6.05 8.64 -9.71
CA TYR A 9 5.58 8.84 -11.08
C TYR A 9 5.17 10.29 -11.31
N ILE A 10 4.37 10.89 -10.43
CA ILE A 10 3.92 12.28 -10.52
C ILE A 10 5.10 13.25 -10.43
N ARG A 11 6.11 13.04 -9.57
CA ARG A 11 7.31 13.90 -9.51
C ARG A 11 8.11 13.84 -10.81
N LYS A 12 8.33 12.63 -11.36
CA LYS A 12 9.02 12.46 -12.64
C LYS A 12 8.21 13.09 -13.79
N ARG A 13 6.91 12.81 -13.84
CA ARG A 13 5.98 13.38 -14.82
C ARG A 13 5.80 14.89 -14.68
N LYS A 14 5.96 15.47 -13.48
CA LYS A 14 5.97 16.93 -13.30
C LYS A 14 7.21 17.56 -13.94
N ARG A 15 8.40 16.96 -13.79
CA ARG A 15 9.62 17.42 -14.49
C ARG A 15 9.45 17.32 -16.01
N GLU A 16 8.93 16.21 -16.49
CA GLU A 16 8.63 16.01 -17.92
C GLU A 16 7.55 16.99 -18.43
N ALA A 17 6.49 17.24 -17.65
CA ALA A 17 5.47 18.22 -17.96
C ALA A 17 6.04 19.65 -17.97
N GLY A 18 7.01 19.96 -17.11
CA GLY A 18 7.76 21.22 -17.12
C GLY A 18 8.55 21.39 -18.42
N THR A 19 9.26 20.35 -18.86
CA THR A 19 9.97 20.37 -20.15
C THR A 19 9.01 20.46 -21.35
N LEU A 20 7.86 19.79 -21.31
CA LEU A 20 6.84 19.83 -22.36
C LEU A 20 6.16 21.20 -22.44
N ARG A 21 5.93 21.88 -21.30
CA ARG A 21 5.46 23.27 -21.28
C ARG A 21 6.50 24.23 -21.86
N ALA A 22 7.79 24.03 -21.56
CA ALA A 22 8.87 24.81 -22.16
C ALA A 22 8.94 24.64 -23.69
N MET A 23 8.53 23.47 -24.20
CA MET A 23 8.34 23.19 -25.63
C MET A 23 7.00 23.70 -26.21
N GLY A 24 6.22 24.47 -25.45
CA GLY A 24 4.97 25.11 -25.91
C GLY A 24 3.72 24.24 -25.85
N TRP A 25 3.76 23.07 -25.19
CA TRP A 25 2.55 22.24 -25.05
C TRP A 25 1.56 22.86 -24.06
N THR A 26 0.29 22.89 -24.46
CA THR A 26 -0.80 23.36 -23.60
C THR A 26 -1.12 22.35 -22.50
N GLN A 27 -1.62 22.84 -21.37
CA GLN A 27 -2.04 22.01 -20.22
C GLN A 27 -3.00 20.89 -20.59
N ARG A 28 -3.94 21.16 -21.51
CA ARG A 28 -4.91 20.17 -21.99
C ARG A 28 -4.22 19.04 -22.76
N LYS A 29 -3.22 19.36 -23.58
CA LYS A 29 -2.46 18.37 -24.36
C LYS A 29 -1.63 17.47 -23.46
N ILE A 30 -0.97 18.03 -22.45
CA ILE A 30 -0.22 17.24 -21.44
C ILE A 30 -1.16 16.32 -20.65
N ARG A 31 -2.33 16.81 -20.25
CA ARG A 31 -3.32 15.98 -19.53
C ARG A 31 -3.85 14.84 -20.38
N ASN A 32 -4.21 15.11 -21.63
CA ASN A 32 -4.73 14.07 -22.53
C ASN A 32 -3.67 13.01 -22.82
N TRP A 33 -2.43 13.41 -23.04
CA TRP A 33 -1.31 12.49 -23.20
C TRP A 33 -1.13 11.54 -21.99
N VAL A 34 -1.20 12.07 -20.76
CA VAL A 34 -1.14 11.24 -19.54
C VAL A 34 -2.36 10.32 -19.42
N LEU A 35 -3.55 10.81 -19.74
CA LEU A 35 -4.78 10.01 -19.71
C LEU A 35 -4.78 8.90 -20.77
N GLU A 36 -4.20 9.13 -21.95
CA GLU A 36 -4.05 8.12 -22.99
C GLU A 36 -3.13 6.99 -22.53
N GLU A 37 -2.01 7.31 -21.88
CA GLU A 37 -1.08 6.30 -21.36
C GLU A 37 -1.72 5.45 -20.25
N PHE A 38 -2.44 6.08 -19.30
CA PHE A 38 -3.20 5.32 -18.30
C PHE A 38 -4.39 4.59 -18.90
N GLY A 39 -4.97 5.12 -19.99
CA GLY A 39 -6.08 4.53 -20.73
C GLY A 39 -5.75 3.17 -21.31
N VAL A 40 -4.50 2.95 -21.76
CA VAL A 40 -4.02 1.62 -22.19
C VAL A 40 -4.09 0.61 -21.05
N GLY A 41 -3.64 0.99 -19.85
CA GLY A 41 -3.73 0.12 -18.68
C GLY A 41 -5.17 -0.15 -18.25
N ALA A 42 -6.06 0.84 -18.36
CA ALA A 42 -7.49 0.67 -18.08
C ALA A 42 -8.16 -0.28 -19.08
N ALA A 43 -7.82 -0.17 -20.37
CA ALA A 43 -8.33 -1.05 -21.42
C ALA A 43 -7.88 -2.50 -21.20
N LEU A 44 -6.61 -2.73 -20.85
CA LEU A 44 -6.10 -4.06 -20.55
C LEU A 44 -6.79 -4.68 -19.32
N LEU A 45 -7.01 -3.88 -18.27
CA LEU A 45 -7.77 -4.33 -17.09
C LEU A 45 -9.23 -4.64 -17.41
N ALA A 46 -9.86 -3.85 -18.30
CA ALA A 46 -11.22 -4.10 -18.77
C ALA A 46 -11.31 -5.44 -19.50
N VAL A 47 -10.39 -5.69 -20.44
CA VAL A 47 -10.33 -6.97 -21.18
C VAL A 47 -10.12 -8.13 -20.23
N ALA A 48 -9.17 -8.03 -19.30
CA ALA A 48 -8.93 -9.07 -18.31
C ALA A 48 -10.17 -9.33 -17.43
N GLY A 49 -10.84 -8.27 -16.99
CA GLY A 49 -12.07 -8.36 -16.19
C GLY A 49 -13.22 -9.03 -16.94
N ILE A 50 -13.41 -8.69 -18.22
CA ILE A 50 -14.43 -9.31 -19.09
C ILE A 50 -14.13 -10.79 -19.28
N VAL A 51 -12.88 -11.15 -19.60
CA VAL A 51 -12.48 -12.56 -19.77
C VAL A 51 -12.70 -13.35 -18.48
N LEU A 52 -12.28 -12.82 -17.32
CA LEU A 52 -12.49 -13.47 -16.03
C LEU A 52 -13.98 -13.63 -15.69
N SER A 53 -14.80 -12.63 -15.99
CA SER A 53 -16.25 -12.68 -15.77
C SER A 53 -16.93 -13.73 -16.66
N LEU A 54 -16.52 -13.82 -17.94
CA LEU A 54 -17.01 -14.81 -18.89
C LEU A 54 -16.56 -16.24 -18.56
N VAL A 55 -15.38 -16.41 -17.96
CA VAL A 55 -14.87 -17.73 -17.56
C VAL A 55 -15.52 -18.19 -16.27
N SER A 56 -15.74 -17.31 -15.30
CA SER A 56 -16.26 -17.71 -13.98
C SER A 56 -17.78 -17.83 -13.92
N TRP A 57 -18.52 -17.20 -14.84
CA TRP A 57 -19.99 -17.09 -14.81
C TRP A 57 -20.56 -16.60 -13.46
N SER A 58 -19.75 -15.89 -12.67
CA SER A 58 -20.12 -15.44 -11.33
C SER A 58 -20.33 -13.93 -11.30
N LEU A 59 -21.51 -13.51 -10.82
CA LEU A 59 -21.86 -12.11 -10.60
C LEU A 59 -20.87 -11.43 -9.63
N VAL A 60 -20.29 -12.17 -8.69
CA VAL A 60 -19.27 -11.66 -7.76
C VAL A 60 -18.01 -11.23 -8.50
N THR A 61 -17.54 -12.04 -9.46
CA THR A 61 -16.34 -11.67 -10.25
C THR A 61 -16.58 -10.48 -11.18
N ALA A 62 -17.80 -10.34 -11.70
CA ALA A 62 -18.20 -9.16 -12.47
C ALA A 62 -18.15 -7.89 -11.60
N VAL A 63 -18.69 -7.94 -10.38
CA VAL A 63 -18.66 -6.80 -9.45
C VAL A 63 -17.24 -6.45 -9.02
N VAL A 64 -16.42 -7.45 -8.68
CA VAL A 64 -15.03 -7.23 -8.28
C VAL A 64 -14.20 -6.64 -9.42
N SER A 65 -14.31 -7.18 -10.64
CA SER A 65 -13.57 -6.67 -11.80
C SER A 65 -14.00 -5.24 -12.17
N ALA A 66 -15.31 -4.95 -12.13
CA ALA A 66 -15.83 -3.59 -12.31
C ALA A 66 -15.31 -2.63 -11.24
N SER A 67 -15.27 -3.05 -9.97
CA SER A 67 -14.76 -2.24 -8.85
C SER A 67 -13.28 -1.92 -9.03
N VAL A 68 -12.46 -2.90 -9.43
CA VAL A 68 -11.03 -2.73 -9.71
C VAL A 68 -10.82 -1.73 -10.85
N LEU A 69 -11.63 -1.81 -11.91
CA LEU A 69 -11.55 -0.89 -13.05
C LEU A 69 -11.91 0.54 -12.65
N VAL A 70 -12.99 0.73 -11.86
CA VAL A 70 -13.40 2.04 -11.34
C VAL A 70 -12.30 2.64 -10.46
N LEU A 71 -11.72 1.85 -9.55
CA LEU A 71 -10.62 2.29 -8.70
C LEU A 71 -9.38 2.68 -9.51
N TYR A 72 -9.04 1.91 -10.54
CA TYR A 72 -7.92 2.23 -11.43
C TYR A 72 -8.17 3.52 -12.22
N ALA A 73 -9.37 3.68 -12.79
CA ALA A 73 -9.75 4.88 -13.54
C ALA A 73 -9.77 6.13 -12.64
N ALA A 74 -10.30 6.01 -11.42
CA ALA A 74 -10.27 7.08 -10.43
C ALA A 74 -8.83 7.46 -10.07
N ALA A 75 -7.95 6.49 -9.83
CA ALA A 75 -6.55 6.73 -9.53
C ALA A 75 -5.81 7.44 -10.69
N ALA A 76 -6.07 7.02 -11.93
CA ALA A 76 -5.53 7.67 -13.13
C ALA A 76 -6.02 9.13 -13.26
N PHE A 77 -7.31 9.36 -13.01
CA PHE A 77 -7.89 10.69 -13.03
C PHE A 77 -7.30 11.61 -11.96
N PHE A 78 -7.16 11.12 -10.72
CA PHE A 78 -6.50 11.86 -9.64
C PHE A 78 -5.03 12.16 -9.96
N ALA A 79 -4.29 11.21 -10.54
CA ALA A 79 -2.91 11.44 -10.96
C ALA A 79 -2.83 12.54 -12.05
N ALA A 80 -3.74 12.51 -13.03
CA ALA A 80 -3.84 13.54 -14.06
C ALA A 80 -4.20 14.92 -13.49
N GLN A 81 -5.06 14.98 -12.46
CA GLN A 81 -5.40 16.24 -11.78
C GLN A 81 -4.24 16.79 -10.95
N GLN A 82 -3.44 15.94 -10.32
CA GLN A 82 -2.31 16.38 -9.47
C GLN A 82 -1.15 17.02 -10.25
N LEU A 83 -1.11 16.86 -11.58
CA LEU A 83 -0.20 17.59 -12.48
C LEU A 83 -0.55 19.10 -12.62
N ARG A 84 -1.70 19.52 -12.08
CA ARG A 84 -2.20 20.90 -12.13
C ARG A 84 -1.50 21.87 -11.16
N HIS A 85 -0.69 21.39 -10.21
CA HIS A 85 -0.09 22.31 -9.23
C HIS A 85 0.98 23.20 -9.85
N ARG A 86 0.79 24.50 -9.60
CA ARG A 86 1.68 25.63 -9.85
C ARG A 86 3.01 25.35 -9.18
N ASP A 87 4.10 25.54 -9.93
CA ASP A 87 5.42 25.67 -9.33
C ASP A 87 5.34 26.89 -8.41
N VAL A 88 5.29 26.65 -7.10
CA VAL A 88 5.72 27.67 -6.16
C VAL A 88 7.22 27.71 -6.34
N VAL A 89 7.63 28.63 -7.21
CA VAL A 89 8.98 29.15 -7.34
C VAL A 89 9.39 29.59 -5.94
N ASP A 90 10.53 29.07 -5.49
CA ASP A 90 11.32 29.48 -4.34
C ASP A 90 10.52 29.75 -3.06
N GLN A 91 10.30 28.69 -2.28
CA GLN A 91 10.25 28.91 -0.83
C GLN A 91 11.68 29.29 -0.41
N GLU A 92 11.90 30.59 -0.18
CA GLU A 92 12.91 31.03 0.78
C GLU A 92 12.87 30.08 1.99
N PRO A 93 14.03 29.72 2.57
CA PRO A 93 14.05 28.83 3.72
C PRO A 93 13.15 29.44 4.79
N GLN A 94 11.96 28.87 4.97
CA GLN A 94 11.01 29.30 5.99
C GLN A 94 11.73 29.07 7.32
N HIS A 95 12.29 30.15 7.85
CA HIS A 95 12.79 30.25 9.21
C HIS A 95 11.54 30.23 10.10
N ASP A 96 10.98 29.05 10.26
CA ASP A 96 9.82 28.84 11.12
C ASP A 96 10.36 28.91 12.56
N GLU A 97 10.13 30.02 13.26
CA GLU A 97 10.60 30.22 14.66
C GLU A 97 10.00 29.20 15.66
N ARG A 98 9.09 28.34 15.18
CA ARG A 98 8.57 27.15 15.88
C ARG A 98 9.36 25.87 15.61
N LEU A 99 10.62 25.98 15.16
CA LEU A 99 11.55 24.87 15.10
C LEU A 99 11.84 24.36 16.52
N ILE A 100 10.99 23.45 17.00
CA ILE A 100 11.25 22.66 18.19
C ILE A 100 12.61 21.99 17.99
N PRO A 101 13.59 22.19 18.88
CA PRO A 101 14.89 21.57 18.76
C PRO A 101 14.74 20.06 18.66
N VAL A 102 15.50 19.44 17.76
CA VAL A 102 15.47 18.00 17.54
C VAL A 102 16.23 17.34 18.68
N ASP A 103 15.57 17.21 19.84
CA ASP A 103 16.19 16.69 21.05
C ASP A 103 16.21 15.16 21.09
N SER A 104 15.46 14.48 20.20
CA SER A 104 15.35 13.03 20.20
C SER A 104 15.11 12.42 18.80
N PRO A 105 15.54 11.17 18.55
CA PRO A 105 15.27 10.46 17.30
C PRO A 105 13.77 10.25 17.04
N LEU A 106 12.95 10.20 18.09
CA LEU A 106 11.50 10.03 18.01
C LEU A 106 10.79 11.31 17.56
N THR A 107 11.20 12.48 18.08
CA THR A 107 10.66 13.77 17.64
C THR A 107 11.02 14.07 16.19
N PHE A 108 12.22 13.68 15.75
CA PHE A 108 12.62 13.75 14.35
C PHE A 108 11.76 12.85 13.45
N ALA A 109 11.57 11.58 13.83
CA ALA A 109 10.75 10.63 13.07
C ALA A 109 9.30 11.12 12.93
N ASN A 110 8.69 11.63 14.00
CA ASN A 110 7.33 12.16 13.98
C ASN A 110 7.21 13.39 13.05
N ARG A 111 8.19 14.31 13.12
CA ARG A 111 8.23 15.47 12.21
C ARG A 111 8.30 15.02 10.75
N GLN A 112 9.14 14.04 10.45
CA GLN A 112 9.32 13.54 9.09
C GLN A 112 8.03 12.89 8.53
N LEU A 113 7.32 12.12 9.35
CA LEU A 113 6.03 11.55 8.98
C LEU A 113 4.97 12.64 8.78
N SER A 114 5.02 13.72 9.58
CA SER A 114 4.12 14.86 9.45
C SER A 114 4.37 15.70 8.20
N THR A 115 5.60 15.72 7.68
CA THR A 115 5.94 16.39 6.41
C THR A 115 5.58 15.51 5.21
N ASN A 116 5.78 14.19 5.32
CA ASN A 116 5.50 13.22 4.26
C ASN A 116 4.28 12.35 4.57
N LYS A 117 3.16 12.96 5.00
CA LYS A 117 1.94 12.25 5.43
C LYS A 117 1.41 11.30 4.38
N PHE A 118 1.37 11.73 3.11
CA PHE A 118 0.81 10.91 2.04
C PHE A 118 1.58 9.60 1.82
N ASN A 119 2.92 9.67 1.85
CA ASN A 119 3.75 8.49 1.63
C ASN A 119 3.64 7.51 2.80
N SER A 120 3.76 8.05 4.01
CA SER A 120 3.62 7.31 5.27
C SER A 120 2.25 6.65 5.40
N LEU A 121 1.18 7.35 5.00
CA LEU A 121 -0.19 6.83 5.02
C LEU A 121 -0.38 5.77 3.93
N SER A 122 0.24 5.93 2.76
CA SER A 122 0.21 4.90 1.71
C SER A 122 0.93 3.61 2.15
N LEU A 123 2.04 3.73 2.88
CA LEU A 123 2.73 2.59 3.48
C LEU A 123 1.89 1.96 4.58
N ALA A 124 1.28 2.77 5.45
CA ALA A 124 0.38 2.28 6.50
C ALA A 124 -0.82 1.51 5.92
N VAL A 125 -1.42 2.00 4.84
CA VAL A 125 -2.52 1.31 4.13
C VAL A 125 -2.02 0.01 3.52
N ALA A 126 -0.84 -0.01 2.88
CA ALA A 126 -0.30 -1.24 2.32
C ALA A 126 -0.05 -2.31 3.39
N VAL A 127 0.50 -1.91 4.55
CA VAL A 127 0.75 -2.80 5.70
C VAL A 127 -0.56 -3.27 6.32
N GLY A 128 -1.56 -2.39 6.43
CA GLY A 128 -2.90 -2.75 6.89
C GLY A 128 -3.58 -3.79 5.97
N VAL A 129 -3.51 -3.61 4.65
CA VAL A 129 -4.04 -4.57 3.67
C VAL A 129 -3.32 -5.93 3.78
N PHE A 130 -1.99 -5.91 3.97
CA PHE A 130 -1.23 -7.13 4.23
C PHE A 130 -1.70 -7.85 5.50
N GLY A 131 -1.86 -7.13 6.62
CA GLY A 131 -2.38 -7.69 7.87
C GLY A 131 -3.78 -8.28 7.72
N ALA A 132 -4.67 -7.59 6.99
CA ALA A 132 -6.01 -8.07 6.69
C ALA A 132 -6.01 -9.37 5.86
N ALA A 133 -5.13 -9.47 4.85
CA ALA A 133 -4.99 -10.65 4.01
C ALA A 133 -4.47 -11.86 4.82
N VAL A 134 -3.50 -11.66 5.72
CA VAL A 134 -3.01 -12.71 6.62
C VAL A 134 -4.11 -13.18 7.57
N GLY A 135 -4.89 -12.26 8.13
CA GLY A 135 -6.05 -12.60 8.96
C GLY A 135 -7.09 -13.44 8.21
N GLY A 136 -7.40 -13.09 6.96
CA GLY A 136 -8.31 -13.87 6.11
C GLY A 136 -7.79 -15.27 5.79
N LEU A 137 -6.48 -15.42 5.56
CA LEU A 137 -5.85 -16.73 5.36
C LEU A 137 -5.95 -17.60 6.63
N VAL A 138 -5.73 -17.03 7.82
CA VAL A 138 -5.88 -17.75 9.09
C VAL A 138 -7.33 -18.14 9.35
N ALA A 139 -8.29 -17.27 9.02
CA ALA A 139 -9.72 -17.60 9.12
C ALA A 139 -10.07 -18.83 8.25
N LEU A 140 -9.58 -18.88 7.01
CA LEU A 140 -9.79 -20.01 6.10
C LEU A 140 -9.13 -21.30 6.59
N LEU A 141 -7.92 -21.22 7.13
CA LEU A 141 -7.22 -22.38 7.71
C LEU A 141 -7.97 -22.99 8.89
N ILE A 142 -8.70 -22.17 9.65
CA ILE A 142 -9.52 -22.64 10.77
C ILE A 142 -10.86 -23.21 10.26
N ASP A 143 -11.42 -22.63 9.20
CA ASP A 143 -12.75 -22.97 8.69
C ASP A 143 -12.79 -24.27 7.87
N ILE A 144 -11.83 -24.46 6.96
CA ILE A 144 -11.76 -25.63 6.07
C ILE A 144 -11.78 -26.98 6.81
N PRO A 145 -10.93 -27.25 7.82
CA PRO A 145 -10.94 -28.54 8.51
C PRO A 145 -12.22 -28.76 9.33
N ARG A 146 -12.88 -27.68 9.76
CA ARG A 146 -14.13 -27.77 10.52
C ARG A 146 -15.33 -28.05 9.60
N ALA A 147 -15.37 -27.43 8.44
CA ALA A 147 -16.41 -27.64 7.44
C ALA A 147 -16.38 -29.05 6.82
N ALA A 148 -15.20 -29.70 6.80
CA ALA A 148 -15.04 -31.05 6.27
C ALA A 148 -15.86 -32.12 7.02
N GLY A 149 -16.19 -31.90 8.30
CA GLY A 149 -17.10 -32.77 9.08
C GLY A 149 -16.68 -34.26 9.16
N ALA A 150 -17.54 -35.11 9.72
CA ALA A 150 -17.27 -36.54 9.87
C ALA A 150 -17.71 -37.39 8.66
N SER A 151 -18.41 -36.80 7.69
CA SER A 151 -18.98 -37.55 6.55
C SER A 151 -18.06 -37.53 5.33
N ALA A 152 -18.00 -38.64 4.59
CA ALA A 152 -17.20 -38.72 3.37
C ALA A 152 -17.64 -37.70 2.29
N LEU A 153 -18.93 -37.35 2.24
CA LEU A 153 -19.49 -36.37 1.31
C LEU A 153 -19.09 -34.93 1.67
N SER A 154 -19.13 -34.56 2.96
CA SER A 154 -18.66 -33.25 3.44
C SER A 154 -17.14 -33.11 3.29
N GLY A 155 -16.39 -34.20 3.48
CA GLY A 155 -14.95 -34.22 3.22
C GLY A 155 -14.60 -34.00 1.75
N LEU A 156 -15.35 -34.63 0.83
CA LEU A 156 -15.15 -34.44 -0.61
C LEU A 156 -15.53 -33.02 -1.08
N ALA A 157 -16.63 -32.48 -0.56
CA ALA A 157 -17.07 -31.10 -0.85
C ALA A 157 -16.11 -30.05 -0.27
N ALA A 158 -15.55 -30.29 0.92
CA ALA A 158 -14.53 -29.42 1.49
C ALA A 158 -13.23 -29.48 0.67
N ALA A 159 -12.81 -30.66 0.20
CA ALA A 159 -11.60 -30.83 -0.59
C ALA A 159 -11.66 -30.09 -1.94
N SER A 160 -12.83 -30.03 -2.59
CA SER A 160 -12.99 -29.35 -3.88
C SER A 160 -12.96 -27.81 -3.76
N ILE A 161 -13.32 -27.25 -2.60
CA ILE A 161 -13.33 -25.80 -2.33
C ILE A 161 -12.05 -25.34 -1.62
N ALA A 162 -11.40 -26.21 -0.85
CA ALA A 162 -10.21 -25.89 -0.06
C ALA A 162 -9.03 -25.44 -0.92
N LEU A 163 -8.70 -26.16 -2.00
CA LEU A 163 -7.55 -25.83 -2.83
C LEU A 163 -7.69 -24.45 -3.51
N PRO A 164 -8.81 -24.13 -4.19
CA PRO A 164 -9.02 -22.81 -4.79
C PRO A 164 -9.02 -21.67 -3.77
N SER A 165 -9.65 -21.86 -2.60
CA SER A 165 -9.71 -20.83 -1.55
C SER A 165 -8.34 -20.58 -0.90
N MET A 166 -7.55 -21.62 -0.67
CA MET A 166 -6.17 -21.50 -0.19
C MET A 166 -5.27 -20.76 -1.18
N LEU A 167 -5.36 -21.09 -2.47
CA LEU A 167 -4.59 -20.41 -3.51
C LEU A 167 -4.96 -18.93 -3.60
N LEU A 168 -6.26 -18.60 -3.51
CA LEU A 168 -6.73 -17.22 -3.50
C LEU A 168 -6.23 -16.44 -2.28
N ALA A 169 -6.27 -17.06 -1.09
CA ALA A 169 -5.79 -16.46 0.15
C ALA A 169 -4.27 -16.20 0.10
N LEU A 170 -3.50 -17.18 -0.37
CA LEU A 170 -2.06 -17.03 -0.57
C LEU A 170 -1.74 -15.94 -1.59
N ALA A 171 -2.47 -15.87 -2.71
CA ALA A 171 -2.32 -14.80 -3.69
C ALA A 171 -2.62 -13.42 -3.06
N GLY A 172 -3.65 -13.30 -2.21
CA GLY A 172 -3.95 -12.08 -1.47
C GLY A 172 -2.81 -11.64 -0.55
N VAL A 173 -2.23 -12.58 0.21
CA VAL A 173 -1.06 -12.31 1.08
C VAL A 173 0.15 -11.89 0.25
N LEU A 174 0.43 -12.57 -0.86
CA LEU A 174 1.52 -12.23 -1.77
C LEU A 174 1.34 -10.84 -2.38
N VAL A 175 0.12 -10.50 -2.83
CA VAL A 175 -0.18 -9.16 -3.36
C VAL A 175 0.00 -8.10 -2.28
N GLY A 176 -0.47 -8.32 -1.05
CA GLY A 176 -0.25 -7.41 0.08
C GLY A 176 1.25 -7.23 0.39
N LEU A 177 2.03 -8.31 0.37
CA LEU A 177 3.47 -8.27 0.58
C LEU A 177 4.18 -7.51 -0.54
N ILE A 178 3.85 -7.76 -1.80
CA ILE A 178 4.40 -7.02 -2.94
C ILE A 178 4.05 -5.53 -2.82
N LEU A 179 2.82 -5.21 -2.41
CA LEU A 179 2.36 -3.84 -2.21
C LEU A 179 3.20 -3.11 -1.16
N THR A 180 3.49 -3.76 -0.03
CA THR A 180 4.34 -3.19 1.04
C THR A 180 5.78 -3.03 0.58
N LEU A 181 6.36 -4.01 -0.12
CA LEU A 181 7.74 -3.93 -0.63
C LEU A 181 7.91 -2.83 -1.68
N VAL A 182 6.98 -2.72 -2.63
CA VAL A 182 7.01 -1.69 -3.68
C VAL A 182 6.90 -0.31 -3.05
N THR A 183 5.95 -0.13 -2.12
CA THR A 183 5.76 1.15 -1.41
C THR A 183 6.99 1.50 -0.57
N GLY A 184 7.54 0.53 0.15
CA GLY A 184 8.76 0.69 0.93
C GLY A 184 9.95 1.09 0.06
N ARG A 185 10.18 0.42 -1.09
CA ARG A 185 11.29 0.73 -2.00
C ARG A 185 11.30 2.18 -2.48
N PHE A 186 10.12 2.76 -2.71
CA PHE A 186 10.01 4.17 -3.09
C PHE A 186 10.39 5.11 -1.96
N GLU A 187 10.03 4.77 -0.72
CA GLU A 187 10.54 5.49 0.45
C GLU A 187 12.06 5.42 0.52
N LEU A 188 12.68 4.26 0.31
CA LEU A 188 14.13 4.07 0.45
C LEU A 188 14.96 5.06 -0.35
N ASN A 189 14.55 5.39 -1.58
CA ASN A 189 15.29 6.34 -2.41
C ASN A 189 15.26 7.76 -1.83
N ALA A 190 14.11 8.20 -1.33
CA ALA A 190 14.01 9.47 -0.59
C ALA A 190 14.75 9.39 0.76
N LYS A 191 14.76 8.20 1.38
CA LYS A 191 15.41 7.96 2.67
C LYS A 191 16.92 8.05 2.60
N ARG A 192 17.54 7.51 1.55
CA ARG A 192 19.00 7.59 1.34
C ARG A 192 19.52 9.02 1.31
N GLN A 193 18.79 9.92 0.63
CA GLN A 193 19.22 11.31 0.49
C GLN A 193 19.22 12.07 1.83
N TYR A 194 18.19 11.90 2.66
CA TYR A 194 18.19 12.57 3.98
C TYR A 194 19.12 11.89 4.98
N LEU A 195 19.30 10.57 4.91
CA LEU A 195 20.22 9.87 5.80
C LEU A 195 21.67 10.30 5.53
N GLY A 196 22.04 10.49 4.26
CA GLY A 196 23.35 11.04 3.91
C GLY A 196 23.56 12.48 4.42
N ILE A 197 22.49 13.28 4.49
CA ILE A 197 22.52 14.63 5.09
C ILE A 197 22.69 14.56 6.62
N LEU A 198 22.00 13.64 7.30
CA LEU A 198 22.15 13.43 8.75
C LEU A 198 23.53 12.87 9.11
N GLU A 199 24.05 11.95 8.31
CA GLU A 199 25.40 11.41 8.44
C GLU A 199 26.46 12.51 8.25
N ALA A 200 26.27 13.39 7.25
CA ALA A 200 27.12 14.57 7.06
C ALA A 200 27.02 15.60 8.20
N MET A 201 25.91 15.63 8.94
CA MET A 201 25.74 16.41 10.17
C MET A 201 26.38 15.75 11.41
N GLY A 202 27.02 14.59 11.26
CA GLY A 202 27.73 13.89 12.35
C GLY A 202 26.86 12.95 13.19
N TRP A 203 25.68 12.55 12.70
CA TRP A 203 24.83 11.60 13.42
C TRP A 203 25.41 10.19 13.42
N ASN A 204 25.41 9.53 14.59
CA ASN A 204 25.91 8.17 14.75
C ASN A 204 25.03 7.14 14.00
N PRO A 205 25.58 6.12 13.30
CA PRO A 205 24.82 5.03 12.67
C PRO A 205 23.78 4.35 13.59
N ASP A 206 24.05 4.24 14.90
CA ASP A 206 23.07 3.68 15.84
C ASP A 206 21.83 4.57 16.02
N MET A 207 22.02 5.90 16.01
CA MET A 207 20.92 6.86 16.05
C MET A 207 20.10 6.82 14.75
N LEU A 208 20.76 6.67 13.60
CA LEU A 208 20.07 6.51 12.31
C LEU A 208 19.22 5.23 12.29
N ARG A 209 19.68 4.15 12.92
CA ARG A 209 18.93 2.91 13.08
C ARG A 209 17.72 3.09 13.99
N GLN A 210 17.88 3.82 15.10
CA GLN A 210 16.76 4.15 16.00
C GLN A 210 15.71 5.02 15.32
N VAL A 211 16.11 6.04 14.55
CA VAL A 211 15.18 6.87 13.75
C VAL A 211 14.36 6.00 12.81
N ARG A 212 14.99 5.04 12.11
CA ARG A 212 14.27 4.10 11.23
C ARG A 212 13.29 3.20 11.99
N LEU A 213 13.70 2.69 13.15
CA LEU A 213 12.82 1.90 14.02
C LEU A 213 11.60 2.71 14.44
N PHE A 214 11.79 3.96 14.87
CA PHE A 214 10.69 4.84 15.28
C PHE A 214 9.79 5.25 14.11
N GLU A 215 10.34 5.55 12.94
CA GLU A 215 9.54 5.82 11.73
C GLU A 215 8.63 4.64 11.40
N ASN A 216 9.19 3.43 11.32
CA ASN A 216 8.42 2.23 10.98
C ASN A 216 7.44 1.84 12.10
N ALA A 217 7.78 2.09 13.37
CA ALA A 217 6.89 1.87 14.50
C ALA A 217 5.70 2.84 14.46
N LEU A 218 5.92 4.12 14.18
CA LEU A 218 4.87 5.14 14.04
C LEU A 218 3.98 4.89 12.80
N VAL A 219 4.54 4.38 11.70
CA VAL A 219 3.73 3.90 10.57
C VAL A 219 2.92 2.67 11.00
N GLY A 220 3.53 1.78 11.77
CA GLY A 220 2.90 0.60 12.34
C GLY A 220 1.70 0.92 13.25
N THR A 221 1.76 1.99 14.05
CA THR A 221 0.62 2.39 14.90
C THR A 221 -0.58 2.86 14.08
N VAL A 222 -0.36 3.47 12.91
CA VAL A 222 -1.44 3.84 11.97
C VAL A 222 -1.93 2.62 11.18
N ALA A 223 -1.04 1.69 10.84
CA ALA A 223 -1.38 0.47 10.11
C ALA A 223 -2.13 -0.57 10.97
N LEU A 224 -1.85 -0.62 12.27
CA LEU A 224 -2.47 -1.53 13.23
C LEU A 224 -4.00 -1.56 13.20
N PRO A 225 -4.71 -0.42 13.35
CA PRO A 225 -6.17 -0.43 13.32
C PRO A 225 -6.70 -0.90 11.96
N LEU A 226 -6.05 -0.51 10.85
CA LEU A 226 -6.45 -0.96 9.51
C LEU A 226 -6.27 -2.46 9.33
N GLY A 227 -5.15 -3.02 9.78
CA GLY A 227 -4.86 -4.44 9.69
C GLY A 227 -5.77 -5.29 10.57
N VAL A 228 -6.00 -4.86 11.81
CA VAL A 228 -6.86 -5.57 12.77
C VAL A 228 -8.32 -5.49 12.37
N LEU A 229 -8.85 -4.29 12.04
CA LEU A 229 -10.25 -4.13 11.62
C LEU A 229 -10.50 -4.81 10.27
N GLY A 230 -9.55 -4.74 9.34
CA GLY A 230 -9.64 -5.45 8.07
C GLY A 230 -9.67 -6.97 8.26
N ALA A 231 -8.77 -7.50 9.10
CA ALA A 231 -8.74 -8.92 9.44
C ALA A 231 -10.00 -9.40 10.17
N LEU A 232 -10.51 -8.59 11.12
CA LEU A 232 -11.77 -8.88 11.81
C LEU A 232 -12.96 -8.86 10.86
N GLY A 233 -13.05 -7.85 9.97
CA GLY A 233 -14.12 -7.76 8.99
C GLY A 233 -14.14 -8.94 8.03
N ILE A 234 -12.98 -9.32 7.49
CA ILE A 234 -12.83 -10.50 6.63
C ILE A 234 -13.14 -11.78 7.41
N GLY A 235 -12.64 -11.90 8.65
CA GLY A 235 -12.92 -13.03 9.52
C GLY A 235 -14.40 -13.18 9.85
N LEU A 236 -15.12 -12.09 10.14
CA LEU A 236 -16.55 -12.11 10.41
C LEU A 236 -17.38 -12.54 9.20
N LEU A 237 -16.96 -12.15 7.99
CA LEU A 237 -17.64 -12.50 6.74
C LEU A 237 -17.40 -13.97 6.33
N LEU A 238 -16.21 -14.50 6.57
CA LEU A 238 -15.85 -15.88 6.19
C LEU A 238 -16.23 -16.89 7.27
N ALA A 239 -15.82 -16.63 8.52
CA ALA A 239 -15.94 -17.57 9.63
C ALA A 239 -16.08 -16.78 10.95
N PRO A 240 -17.30 -16.42 11.39
CA PRO A 240 -17.52 -15.50 12.52
C PRO A 240 -16.92 -15.99 13.84
N TYR A 241 -16.78 -17.30 14.01
CA TYR A 241 -16.15 -17.91 15.18
C TYR A 241 -14.61 -17.83 15.17
N ALA A 242 -13.99 -17.69 13.99
CA ALA A 242 -12.56 -17.53 13.82
C ALA A 242 -12.14 -16.04 13.74
N ALA A 243 -13.09 -15.11 13.79
CA ALA A 243 -12.85 -13.68 13.64
C ALA A 243 -11.81 -13.14 14.64
N LEU A 244 -11.89 -13.54 15.92
CA LEU A 244 -10.90 -13.12 16.93
C LEU A 244 -9.49 -13.62 16.59
N TRP A 245 -9.35 -14.87 16.12
CA TRP A 245 -8.07 -15.43 15.69
C TRP A 245 -7.54 -14.75 14.42
N ALA A 246 -8.43 -14.40 13.49
CA ALA A 246 -8.08 -13.59 12.32
C ALA A 246 -7.55 -12.22 12.73
N GLY A 247 -8.21 -11.56 13.69
CA GLY A 247 -7.77 -10.28 14.26
C GLY A 247 -6.39 -10.37 14.93
N VAL A 248 -6.14 -11.41 15.72
CA VAL A 248 -4.83 -11.68 16.33
C VAL A 248 -3.76 -11.93 15.26
N ALA A 249 -4.07 -12.73 14.23
CA ALA A 249 -3.14 -12.97 13.13
C ALA A 249 -2.79 -11.68 12.36
N GLY A 250 -3.78 -10.82 12.11
CA GLY A 250 -3.56 -9.50 11.52
C GLY A 250 -2.68 -8.61 12.39
N LEU A 251 -2.88 -8.62 13.71
CA LEU A 251 -2.04 -7.90 14.67
C LEU A 251 -0.59 -8.40 14.63
N VAL A 252 -0.40 -9.72 14.70
CA VAL A 252 0.94 -10.34 14.66
C VAL A 252 1.65 -10.03 13.34
N ALA A 253 0.93 -10.08 12.21
CA ALA A 253 1.50 -9.74 10.91
C ALA A 253 2.04 -8.30 10.85
N VAL A 254 1.28 -7.33 11.38
CA VAL A 254 1.72 -5.92 11.44
C VAL A 254 2.90 -5.75 12.40
N LEU A 255 2.89 -6.40 13.57
CA LEU A 255 4.00 -6.33 14.52
C LEU A 255 5.29 -6.96 13.98
N CYS A 256 5.19 -8.11 13.31
CA CYS A 256 6.34 -8.77 12.67
C CYS A 256 6.91 -7.95 11.51
N TRP A 257 6.08 -7.16 10.82
CA TRP A 257 6.53 -6.30 9.73
C TRP A 257 7.50 -5.20 10.21
N ILE A 258 7.27 -4.60 11.38
CA ILE A 258 8.07 -3.49 11.92
C ILE A 258 9.59 -3.82 11.95
N PRO A 259 10.06 -4.90 12.59
CA PRO A 259 11.48 -5.22 12.62
C PRO A 259 12.01 -5.69 11.25
N ILE A 260 11.20 -6.37 10.44
CA ILE A 260 11.63 -6.81 9.10
C ILE A 260 11.90 -5.61 8.19
N ALA A 261 10.99 -4.63 8.18
CA ALA A 261 11.14 -3.41 7.40
C ALA A 261 12.38 -2.60 7.79
N THR A 262 12.88 -2.74 9.02
CA THR A 262 14.10 -2.07 9.48
C THR A 262 15.39 -2.75 9.00
N LYS A 263 15.35 -4.07 8.73
CA LYS A 263 16.54 -4.86 8.35
C LYS A 263 16.80 -4.92 6.83
N VAL A 264 15.77 -4.82 6.00
CA VAL A 264 15.85 -4.99 4.53
C VAL A 264 16.62 -3.86 3.79
N VAL A 265 17.23 -2.92 4.52
CA VAL A 265 17.80 -1.67 3.97
C VAL A 265 19.23 -1.42 4.49
N GLN A 266 19.95 -2.47 4.84
CA GLN A 266 21.41 -2.46 4.91
C GLN A 266 21.93 -2.99 3.58
#